data_AF-Q7NFX6-F1
#
_entry.id   AF-Q7NFX6-F1
#
_cell.length_a   1.000
_cell.length_b   1.000
_cell.length_c   1.000
_cell.angle_alpha   90.00
_cell.angle_beta   90.00
_cell.angle_gamma   90.00
#
_symmetry.space_group_name_H-M   'P 1'
#
loop_
_entity.id
_entity.type
_entity.pdbx_description
1 polymer ?
#
loop_
_entity_poly.entity_id
_entity_poly.type
_entity_poly.pdbx_seq_one_letter_code
_entity_poly.pdbx_strand_id
1 'polypeptide(L)' 'MQMTPEQAVAALTACVNLTAMYLPIYLVRIDERTGKVFILAGDDFQVLVDRNGELEYPNEPDEF' A
#
# COMPACT_ATOMS: atom_id res chain seq x y z
N MET A 1 -14.16 -7.51 -5.39
CA MET A 1 -12.99 -8.43 -5.37
C MET A 1 -12.51 -8.59 -3.92
N GLN A 2 -11.87 -9.70 -3.53
CA GLN A 2 -11.30 -9.88 -2.18
C GLN A 2 -9.77 -9.92 -2.28
N MET A 3 -9.07 -9.45 -1.23
CA MET A 3 -7.61 -9.55 -1.14
C MET A 3 -7.16 -11.00 -1.08
N THR A 4 -5.96 -11.28 -1.59
CA THR A 4 -5.25 -12.53 -1.24
C THR A 4 -4.75 -12.47 0.21
N PRO A 5 -4.48 -13.61 0.85
CA PRO A 5 -3.82 -13.63 2.17
C PRO A 5 -2.51 -12.85 2.19
N GLU A 6 -1.70 -12.99 1.15
CA GLU A 6 -0.42 -12.30 0.99
C GLU A 6 -0.62 -10.79 0.93
N GLN A 7 -1.60 -10.32 0.15
CA GLN A 7 -1.99 -8.91 0.11
C GLN A 7 -2.44 -8.38 1.46
N ALA A 8 -3.26 -9.14 2.19
CA ALA A 8 -3.78 -8.71 3.49
C ALA A 8 -2.64 -8.55 4.52
N VAL A 9 -1.70 -9.50 4.56
CA VAL A 9 -0.54 -9.45 5.45
C VAL A 9 0.38 -8.28 5.07
N ALA A 10 0.71 -8.13 3.79
CA ALA A 10 1.58 -7.06 3.32
C ALA A 10 0.96 -5.68 3.54
N ALA A 11 -0.33 -5.51 3.23
CA ALA A 11 -1.04 -4.25 3.44
C ALA A 11 -1.13 -3.87 4.92
N LEU A 12 -1.42 -4.83 5.81
CA LEU A 12 -1.44 -4.55 7.25
C LEU A 12 -0.04 -4.20 7.78
N THR A 13 0.99 -4.91 7.33
CA THR A 13 2.39 -4.61 7.68
C THR A 13 2.78 -3.21 7.23
N ALA A 14 2.41 -2.82 6.00
CA ALA A 14 2.65 -1.47 5.48
C ALA A 14 1.95 -0.41 6.34
N CYS A 15 0.68 -0.62 6.72
CA CYS A 15 -0.03 0.29 7.62
C CYS A 15 0.64 0.43 8.99
N VAL A 16 1.15 -0.67 9.57
CA VAL A 16 1.90 -0.62 10.85
C VAL A 16 3.17 0.22 10.68
N ASN A 17 3.92 0.03 9.60
CA ASN A 17 5.15 0.80 9.35
C ASN A 17 4.85 2.29 9.11
N LEU A 18 3.84 2.61 8.31
CA LEU A 18 3.41 3.99 8.04
C LEU A 18 2.95 4.71 9.32
N THR A 19 2.15 4.03 10.15
CA THR A 19 1.68 4.61 11.42
C THR A 19 2.81 4.75 12.45
N ALA A 20 3.84 3.90 12.42
CA ALA A 20 5.05 4.08 13.23
C ALA A 20 5.84 5.33 12.83
N MET A 21 5.71 5.80 11.58
CA MET A 21 6.25 7.07 11.09
C MET A 21 5.29 8.26 11.33
N TYR A 22 4.23 8.07 12.12
CA TYR A 22 3.17 9.06 12.36
C TYR A 22 2.41 9.49 11.09
N LEU A 23 2.42 8.68 10.04
CA LEU A 23 1.62 8.92 8.85
C LEU A 23 0.20 8.37 9.08
N PRO A 24 -0.85 9.21 9.11
CA PRO A 24 -2.22 8.75 9.22
C PRO A 24 -2.62 7.99 7.95
N ILE A 25 -3.35 6.88 8.10
CA ILE A 25 -3.89 6.11 6.98
C ILE A 25 -5.24 6.72 6.57
N TYR A 26 -5.32 7.25 5.35
CA TYR A 26 -6.55 7.86 4.82
C TYR A 26 -7.39 6.89 4.01
N LEU A 27 -6.76 5.96 3.28
CA LEU A 27 -7.46 5.02 2.40
C LEU A 27 -6.72 3.70 2.31
N VAL A 28 -7.47 2.60 2.36
CA VAL A 28 -7.01 1.26 1.97
C VAL A 28 -8.11 0.63 1.11
N ARG A 29 -7.81 0.32 -0.16
CA ARG A 29 -8.80 -0.28 -1.08
C ARG A 29 -8.15 -1.21 -2.09
N ILE A 30 -8.95 -2.11 -2.66
CA ILE A 30 -8.54 -2.85 -3.86
C ILE A 30 -8.86 -1.98 -5.09
N ASP A 31 -7.87 -1.75 -5.96
CA ASP A 31 -8.11 -1.22 -7.30
C ASP A 31 -8.68 -2.33 -8.19
N GLU A 32 -9.94 -2.19 -8.60
CA GLU A 32 -10.64 -3.20 -9.39
C GLU A 32 -10.08 -3.38 -10.81
N ARG A 33 -9.34 -2.40 -11.35
CA ARG A 33 -8.70 -2.52 -12.67
C ARG A 33 -7.48 -3.43 -12.64
N THR A 34 -6.71 -3.38 -11.55
CA THR A 34 -5.40 -4.04 -11.45
C THR A 34 -5.39 -5.21 -10.46
N GLY A 35 -6.35 -5.24 -9.54
CA GLY A 35 -6.39 -6.18 -8.42
C GLY A 35 -5.36 -5.88 -7.32
N LYS A 36 -4.69 -4.73 -7.37
CA LYS A 36 -3.71 -4.30 -6.35
C LYS A 36 -4.41 -3.68 -5.15
N VAL A 37 -3.84 -3.82 -3.96
CA VAL A 37 -4.25 -3.01 -2.81
C VAL A 37 -3.54 -1.67 -2.88
N PHE A 38 -4.29 -0.58 -2.82
CA PHE A 38 -3.79 0.78 -2.77
C PHE A 38 -3.96 1.34 -1.35
N ILE A 39 -2.88 1.92 -0.83
CA ILE A 39 -2.83 2.59 0.47
C ILE A 39 -2.41 4.04 0.25
N LEU A 40 -3.18 4.97 0.79
CA LEU A 40 -2.84 6.40 0.88
C LEU A 40 -2.63 6.78 2.34
N ALA A 41 -1.46 7.34 2.65
CA ALA A 41 -1.10 7.80 3.98
C ALA A 41 -0.41 9.16 3.94
N GLY A 42 -0.58 9.96 5.00
CA GLY A 42 -0.06 11.34 5.02
C GLY A 42 -0.57 12.19 3.86
N ASP A 43 0.21 13.16 3.42
CA ASP A 43 -0.21 14.11 2.38
C ASP A 43 -0.22 13.47 0.98
N ASP A 44 0.78 12.63 0.66
CA ASP A 44 0.96 12.06 -0.69
C ASP A 44 1.60 10.66 -0.72
N PHE A 45 1.85 10.03 0.44
CA PHE A 45 2.53 8.74 0.47
C PHE A 45 1.62 7.62 -0.02
N GLN A 46 2.07 6.92 -1.06
CA GLN A 46 1.30 5.88 -1.73
C GLN A 46 2.05 4.56 -1.67
N VAL A 47 1.32 3.49 -1.37
CA VAL A 47 1.82 2.12 -1.44
C VAL A 47 0.84 1.28 -2.26
N LEU A 48 1.39 0.50 -3.19
CA LEU A 48 0.66 -0.51 -3.92
C LEU A 48 1.13 -1.89 -3.46
N VAL A 49 0.20 -2.82 -3.27
CA VAL A 49 0.49 -4.22 -2.97
C VAL A 49 -0.05 -5.08 -4.11
N ASP A 50 0.84 -5.78 -4.79
CA ASP A 50 0.48 -6.68 -5.88
C ASP A 50 -0.25 -7.93 -5.34
N ARG A 51 -0.71 -8.82 -6.22
CA ARG A 51 -1.45 -10.05 -5.83
C ARG A 51 -0.62 -11.03 -4.99
N ASN A 52 0.71 -10.97 -5.08
CA ASN A 52 1.65 -11.84 -4.41
C ASN A 52 2.15 -11.26 -3.08
N GLY A 53 1.74 -10.03 -2.74
CA GLY A 53 2.16 -9.34 -1.52
C GLY A 53 3.40 -8.46 -1.69
N GLU A 54 3.89 -8.27 -2.91
CA GLU A 54 5.04 -7.38 -3.19
C GLU A 54 4.60 -5.91 -3.13
N LEU A 55 5.46 -5.08 -2.54
CA LEU A 55 5.21 -3.65 -2.37
C LEU A 55 5.80 -2.87 -3.53
N GLU A 56 5.05 -1.88 -4.03
CA GLU A 56 5.50 -0.90 -5.00
C GLU A 56 5.27 0.50 -4.44
N TYR A 57 6.28 1.37 -4.57
CA TYR A 57 6.25 2.76 -4.14
C TYR A 57 6.25 3.67 -5.38
N PRO A 58 5.08 4.06 -5.90
CA PRO A 58 5.00 4.81 -7.16
C PRO A 58 5.63 6.21 -7.10
N ASN A 59 5.97 6.70 -5.90
CA ASN A 59 6.63 7.97 -5.66
C ASN A 59 8.09 7.81 -5.19
N GLU A 60 8.71 6.63 -5.35
CA GLU A 60 10.17 6.56 -5.22
C GLU A 60 10.78 7.53 -6.24
N PRO A 61 11.53 8.56 -5.80
CA PRO A 61 12.18 9.44 -6.74
C PRO A 61 13.12 8.60 -7.60
N ASP A 62 13.03 8.76 -8.93
CA ASP A 62 14.05 8.25 -9.85
C ASP A 62 15.40 8.64 -9.26
N GLU A 63 16.20 7.65 -8.87
CA GLU A 63 17.48 7.84 -8.20
C GLU A 63 18.33 8.86 -8.98
N PHE A 64 18.83 9.89 -8.27
CA PHE A 64 19.79 10.86 -8.81
C PHE A 64 21.15 10.21 -9.08
#